data_AF-A0A7V8CZD3-F1
#
_entry.id   AF-A0A7V8CZD3-F1
#
_cell.length_a   1.000
_cell.length_b   1.000
_cell.length_c   1.000
_cell.angle_alpha   90.00
_cell.angle_beta   90.00
_cell.angle_gamma   90.00
#
_symmetry.space_group_name_H-M   'P 1'
#
loop_
_entity.id
_entity.type
_entity.pdbx_description
1 polymer ?
#
loop_
_entity_poly.entity_id
_entity_poly.type
_entity_poly.pdbx_seq_one_letter_code
_entity_poly.pdbx_strand_id
1 'polypeptide(L)'
;MNSIQLLQQHIQQSPHVQEVRWDGTREGYVAAVVPTVTAAPVIAGHARLSLPNGMAVVHANYREAFIQYHEFFSPTKPALRYGVTLGAGDVVVDIGANIGMFTLMAQLSGAHVYAVEPAPTTCDLLRINTLLYAQQGQVTVIEAGVGARDGVGMFSYNKWSPSRSGFYHDLRDQQQYVMDSQDRMAQMRQRLPSGAAFERELIDGYADELSRSGALFEQSEVQLMTLRSLLRRNQIARVDLLKVDVEGMEFDILSALPDEDWLRIQQAVVEVHSPALLDPCLALLRDHGLATKVEAIEAFGDGSYQIYARRPDYSAHIAPALAQSQPMPILTVHALEQIARPFKLPVEFRILDPYESKSAQDHDSAAFLQSIRPKLELMFCDLLGPGHTRDDFMTHATSTQDLFVLASRVYQEFALRLPLAFLMTGPYTVDSLEKVLRGLVLDRM
;
A
#
# COMPACT_ATOMS: atom_id res chain seq x y z
N MET A 1 32.11 31.50 -3.21
CA MET A 1 30.81 30.84 -2.93
C MET A 1 30.52 31.03 -1.46
N ASN A 2 29.37 31.60 -1.08
CA ASN A 2 29.00 31.75 0.33
C ASN A 2 28.78 30.36 0.96
N SER A 3 29.09 30.16 2.25
CA SER A 3 28.95 28.88 2.97
C SER A 3 27.57 28.23 2.80
N ILE A 4 26.52 29.04 2.63
CA ILE A 4 25.15 28.59 2.35
C ILE A 4 25.01 27.98 0.95
N GLN A 5 25.62 28.59 -0.07
CA GLN A 5 25.59 28.06 -1.44
C GLN A 5 26.32 26.72 -1.51
N LEU A 6 27.42 26.57 -0.78
CA LEU A 6 28.13 25.30 -0.66
C LEU A 6 27.30 24.25 0.07
N LEU A 7 26.65 24.62 1.19
CA LEU A 7 25.75 23.73 1.92
C LEU A 7 24.56 23.30 1.05
N GLN A 8 23.93 24.22 0.33
CA GLN A 8 22.86 23.93 -0.63
C GLN A 8 23.32 22.91 -1.67
N GLN A 9 24.51 23.10 -2.24
CA GLN A 9 25.06 22.17 -3.23
C GLN A 9 25.29 20.78 -2.63
N HIS A 10 25.78 20.67 -1.40
CA HIS A 10 25.99 19.38 -0.74
C HIS A 10 24.67 18.65 -0.44
N ILE A 11 23.65 19.37 0.03
CA ILE A 11 22.33 18.79 0.28
C ILE A 11 21.69 18.35 -1.03
N GLN A 12 21.77 19.19 -2.07
CA GLN A 12 21.19 18.90 -3.39
C GLN A 12 21.89 17.74 -4.13
N GLN A 13 23.14 17.42 -3.76
CA GLN A 13 23.87 16.24 -4.27
C GLN A 13 23.46 14.92 -3.58
N SER A 14 22.68 14.99 -2.49
CA SER A 14 22.16 13.78 -1.85
C SER A 14 21.18 13.05 -2.77
N PRO A 15 21.30 11.72 -2.97
CA PRO A 15 20.36 10.95 -3.78
C PRO A 15 18.94 10.92 -3.19
N HIS A 16 18.80 11.32 -1.93
CA HIS A 16 17.53 11.36 -1.21
C HIS A 16 16.81 12.71 -1.33
N VAL A 17 17.42 13.72 -1.95
CA VAL A 17 16.90 15.08 -2.05
C VAL A 17 16.57 15.42 -3.50
N GLN A 18 15.35 15.90 -3.72
CA GLN A 18 14.88 16.39 -5.01
C GLN A 18 15.13 17.90 -5.16
N GLU A 19 14.80 18.70 -4.14
CA GLU A 19 14.91 20.17 -4.18
C GLU A 19 15.27 20.72 -2.80
N VAL A 20 16.02 21.81 -2.75
CA VAL A 20 16.27 22.59 -1.52
C VAL A 20 15.90 24.04 -1.77
N ARG A 21 15.02 24.60 -0.93
CA ARG A 21 14.60 26.00 -0.93
C ARG A 21 15.08 26.67 0.35
N TRP A 22 15.55 27.90 0.24
CA TRP A 22 16.05 28.67 1.38
C TRP A 22 15.14 29.87 1.62
N ASP A 23 14.71 30.06 2.86
CA ASP A 23 14.11 31.31 3.33
C ASP A 23 15.06 31.97 4.35
N GLY A 24 15.44 33.21 4.06
CA GLY A 24 16.32 33.99 4.91
C GLY A 24 15.48 34.82 5.87
N THR A 25 15.30 34.35 7.10
CA THR A 25 14.66 35.16 8.15
C THR A 25 15.70 35.96 8.93
N ARG A 26 15.27 37.00 9.64
CA ARG A 26 16.16 37.89 10.42
C ARG A 26 16.90 37.19 11.58
N GLU A 27 16.52 35.96 11.94
CA GLU A 27 17.04 35.23 13.11
C GLU A 27 17.77 33.89 12.76
N GLY A 28 17.85 33.50 11.48
CA GLY A 28 18.52 32.27 11.06
C GLY A 28 18.18 31.85 9.62
N TYR A 29 18.78 30.76 9.14
CA TYR A 29 18.47 30.19 7.82
C TYR A 29 17.46 29.05 7.96
N VAL A 30 16.35 29.11 7.23
CA VAL A 30 15.41 27.98 7.12
C VAL A 30 15.63 27.30 5.77
N ALA A 31 15.91 26.00 5.79
CA ALA A 31 16.06 25.17 4.60
C ALA A 31 14.86 24.23 4.48
N ALA A 32 14.00 24.50 3.50
CA ALA A 32 12.92 23.59 3.12
C ALA A 32 13.45 22.57 2.10
N VAL A 33 13.50 21.30 2.48
CA VAL A 33 14.05 20.21 1.68
C VAL A 33 12.90 19.34 1.18
N VAL A 34 12.79 19.23 -0.14
CA VAL A 34 11.88 18.30 -0.80
C VAL A 34 12.66 17.01 -1.05
N PRO A 35 12.32 15.89 -0.38
CA PRO A 35 12.97 14.61 -0.58
C PRO A 35 12.51 13.97 -1.89
N THR A 36 13.26 12.98 -2.38
CA THR A 36 12.72 12.02 -3.36
C THR A 36 11.56 11.24 -2.73
N VAL A 37 10.60 10.79 -3.55
CA VAL A 37 9.42 10.04 -3.08
C VAL A 37 9.82 8.84 -2.21
N THR A 38 10.82 8.06 -2.61
CA THR A 38 11.30 6.90 -1.86
C THR A 38 11.91 7.27 -0.51
N ALA A 39 12.49 8.47 -0.38
CA ALA A 39 13.13 8.95 0.85
C ALA A 39 12.23 9.86 1.69
N ALA A 40 11.02 10.20 1.24
CA ALA A 40 10.17 11.14 1.97
C ALA A 40 9.65 10.52 3.27
N PRO A 41 9.65 11.23 4.41
CA PRO A 41 9.05 10.76 5.66
C PRO A 41 7.51 10.91 5.67
N VAL A 42 6.97 11.75 4.78
CA VAL A 42 5.53 11.96 4.57
C VAL A 42 5.26 11.88 3.08
N ILE A 43 4.19 11.18 2.69
CA ILE A 43 3.74 11.04 1.30
C ILE A 43 2.24 11.31 1.24
N ALA A 44 1.85 12.29 0.44
CA ALA A 44 0.44 12.66 0.26
C ALA A 44 -0.29 12.92 1.59
N GLY A 45 0.38 13.56 2.55
CA GLY A 45 -0.13 13.82 3.90
C GLY A 45 -0.07 12.64 4.87
N HIS A 46 0.36 11.45 4.42
CA HIS A 46 0.52 10.28 5.28
C HIS A 46 1.95 10.15 5.79
N ALA A 47 2.11 10.19 7.11
CA ALA A 47 3.39 9.86 7.75
C ALA A 47 3.77 8.41 7.47
N ARG A 48 5.06 8.14 7.31
CA ARG A 48 5.59 6.80 7.12
C ARG A 48 6.18 6.25 8.42
N LEU A 49 5.85 5.00 8.71
CA LEU A 49 6.46 4.21 9.78
C LEU A 49 7.69 3.50 9.23
N SER A 50 8.85 3.76 9.83
CA SER A 50 10.06 2.97 9.58
C SER A 50 9.96 1.60 10.24
N LEU A 51 10.28 0.56 9.49
CA LEU A 51 10.22 -0.84 9.90
C LEU A 51 11.64 -1.37 10.18
N PRO A 52 11.80 -2.39 11.06
CA PRO A 52 13.11 -2.91 11.45
C PRO A 52 14.00 -3.42 10.31
N ASN A 53 13.43 -3.84 9.17
CA ASN A 53 14.21 -4.24 7.99
C ASN A 53 14.69 -3.05 7.14
N GLY A 54 14.38 -1.81 7.54
CA GLY A 54 14.74 -0.58 6.83
C GLY A 54 13.67 -0.06 5.87
N MET A 55 12.59 -0.81 5.64
CA MET A 55 11.44 -0.32 4.87
C MET A 55 10.75 0.82 5.61
N ALA A 56 9.97 1.61 4.89
CA ALA A 56 9.01 2.49 5.52
C ALA A 56 7.69 2.53 4.72
N VAL A 57 6.57 2.48 5.43
CA VAL A 57 5.22 2.35 4.87
C VAL A 57 4.30 3.44 5.40
N VAL A 58 3.37 3.92 4.57
CA VAL A 58 2.23 4.70 5.05
C VAL A 58 1.22 3.78 5.75
N HIS A 59 0.53 4.30 6.75
CA HIS A 59 -0.40 3.51 7.55
C HIS A 59 -1.58 4.35 8.04
N ALA A 60 -2.72 3.70 8.26
CA ALA A 60 -3.83 4.28 9.03
C ALA A 60 -3.65 4.05 10.53
N ASN A 61 -3.04 2.91 10.91
CA ASN A 61 -2.77 2.54 12.29
C ASN A 61 -1.32 2.02 12.43
N TYR A 62 -0.50 2.68 13.25
CA TYR A 62 0.91 2.34 13.39
C TYR A 62 1.13 0.97 14.04
N ARG A 63 0.24 0.55 14.96
CA ARG A 63 0.37 -0.74 15.66
C ARG A 63 0.05 -1.90 14.73
N GLU A 64 -1.02 -1.80 13.94
CA GLU A 64 -1.36 -2.84 12.97
C GLU A 64 -0.27 -3.00 11.92
N ALA A 65 0.26 -1.90 11.40
CA ALA A 65 1.39 -1.94 10.48
C ALA A 65 2.61 -2.66 11.10
N PHE A 66 2.89 -2.41 12.39
CA PHE A 66 3.98 -3.08 13.09
C PHE A 66 3.72 -4.57 13.37
N ILE A 67 2.49 -4.94 13.73
CA ILE A 67 2.09 -6.35 13.95
C ILE A 67 2.17 -7.12 12.64
N GLN A 68 1.57 -6.61 11.57
CA GLN A 68 1.64 -7.23 10.24
C GLN A 68 3.10 -7.35 9.76
N TYR A 69 3.93 -6.35 10.03
CA TYR A 69 5.37 -6.46 9.72
C TYR A 69 6.00 -7.66 10.42
N HIS A 70 5.75 -7.83 11.73
CA HIS A 70 6.28 -8.96 12.47
C HIS A 70 5.70 -10.30 12.00
N GLU A 71 4.46 -10.32 11.56
CA GLU A 71 3.85 -11.52 11.01
C GLU A 71 4.56 -11.99 9.73
N PHE A 72 4.83 -11.08 8.80
CA PHE A 72 5.35 -11.44 7.48
C PHE A 72 6.88 -11.42 7.38
N PHE A 73 7.56 -10.54 8.12
CA PHE A 73 9.00 -10.33 8.03
C PHE A 73 9.80 -10.83 9.25
N SER A 74 9.16 -11.47 10.23
CA SER A 74 9.90 -11.99 11.39
C SER A 74 10.87 -13.12 10.98
N PRO A 75 12.15 -13.00 11.34
CA PRO A 75 13.12 -14.07 11.08
C PRO A 75 12.91 -15.30 11.97
N THR A 76 12.18 -15.17 13.09
CA THR A 76 11.99 -16.27 14.06
C THR A 76 10.75 -17.10 13.76
N LYS A 77 9.77 -16.55 13.05
CA LYS A 77 8.54 -17.24 12.63
C LYS A 77 8.19 -16.83 11.19
N PRO A 78 8.74 -17.53 10.17
CA PRO A 78 8.46 -17.21 8.78
C PRO A 78 6.97 -17.37 8.45
N ALA A 79 6.40 -16.41 7.71
CA ALA A 79 5.00 -16.48 7.28
C ALA A 79 4.71 -17.60 6.29
N LEU A 80 5.70 -18.05 5.53
CA LEU A 80 5.57 -19.17 4.59
C LEU A 80 6.25 -20.41 5.17
N ARG A 81 5.48 -21.48 5.35
CA ARG A 81 5.91 -22.70 6.04
C ARG A 81 5.47 -23.95 5.29
N TYR A 82 5.94 -25.11 5.75
CA TYR A 82 5.52 -26.42 5.25
C TYR A 82 5.73 -26.63 3.74
N GLY A 83 6.80 -26.03 3.20
CA GLY A 83 7.13 -26.11 1.78
C GLY A 83 6.35 -25.16 0.89
N VAL A 84 5.48 -24.31 1.45
CA VAL A 84 4.98 -23.13 0.73
C VAL A 84 6.16 -22.20 0.48
N THR A 85 6.31 -21.78 -0.76
CA THR A 85 7.45 -20.98 -1.24
C THR A 85 6.96 -19.82 -2.09
N LEU A 86 7.79 -18.79 -2.16
CA LEU A 86 7.58 -17.58 -2.94
C LEU A 86 8.92 -17.23 -3.59
N GLY A 87 8.89 -16.93 -4.89
CA GLY A 87 10.06 -16.63 -5.68
C GLY A 87 9.82 -15.59 -6.77
N ALA A 88 10.90 -15.20 -7.43
CA ALA A 88 10.81 -14.23 -8.51
C ALA A 88 10.03 -14.80 -9.70
N GLY A 89 9.11 -14.00 -10.25
CA GLY A 89 8.23 -14.39 -11.35
C GLY A 89 6.99 -15.18 -10.94
N ASP A 90 6.83 -15.55 -9.66
CA ASP A 90 5.60 -16.18 -9.17
C ASP A 90 4.40 -15.24 -9.35
N VAL A 91 3.24 -15.81 -9.71
CA VAL A 91 1.97 -15.08 -9.75
C VAL A 91 1.23 -15.26 -8.43
N VAL A 92 1.09 -14.17 -7.68
CA VAL A 92 0.47 -14.15 -6.35
C VAL A 92 -0.88 -13.46 -6.43
N VAL A 93 -1.89 -14.05 -5.79
CA VAL A 93 -3.19 -13.40 -5.56
C VAL A 93 -3.34 -13.21 -4.05
N ASP A 94 -3.39 -11.96 -3.60
CA ASP A 94 -3.49 -11.56 -2.19
C ASP A 94 -4.90 -11.00 -1.93
N ILE A 95 -5.75 -11.80 -1.30
CA ILE A 95 -7.14 -11.43 -0.99
C ILE A 95 -7.22 -10.98 0.46
N GLY A 96 -7.61 -9.72 0.68
CA GLY A 96 -7.49 -9.06 1.97
C GLY A 96 -6.10 -8.46 2.14
N ALA A 97 -5.67 -7.66 1.16
CA ALA A 97 -4.32 -7.12 1.11
C ALA A 97 -4.04 -6.05 2.18
N ASN A 98 -5.09 -5.41 2.74
CA ASN A 98 -4.97 -4.33 3.71
C ASN A 98 -4.03 -3.22 3.18
N ILE A 99 -3.14 -2.66 4.01
CA ILE A 99 -2.12 -1.68 3.58
C ILE A 99 -0.96 -2.32 2.78
N GLY A 100 -1.00 -3.63 2.55
CA GLY A 100 -0.11 -4.35 1.64
C GLY A 100 1.09 -5.03 2.25
N MET A 101 1.13 -5.35 3.55
CA MET A 101 2.35 -5.91 4.15
C MET A 101 2.77 -7.26 3.53
N PHE A 102 1.82 -8.19 3.34
CA PHE A 102 2.08 -9.44 2.61
C PHE A 102 2.36 -9.18 1.12
N THR A 103 1.56 -8.32 0.48
CA THR A 103 1.80 -7.88 -0.91
C THR A 103 3.23 -7.38 -1.12
N LEU A 104 3.77 -6.58 -0.19
CA LEU A 104 5.14 -6.10 -0.24
C LEU A 104 6.14 -7.25 -0.08
N MET A 105 5.94 -8.17 0.87
CA MET A 105 6.81 -9.36 0.98
C MET A 105 6.89 -10.14 -0.33
N ALA A 106 5.75 -10.32 -1.02
CA ALA A 106 5.67 -10.94 -2.34
C ALA A 106 6.37 -10.12 -3.43
N GLN A 107 6.09 -8.82 -3.49
CA GLN A 107 6.71 -7.89 -4.45
C GLN A 107 8.23 -7.86 -4.31
N LEU A 108 8.75 -7.76 -3.09
CA LEU A 108 10.20 -7.73 -2.81
C LEU A 108 10.89 -9.06 -3.12
N SER A 109 10.13 -10.15 -3.22
CA SER A 109 10.63 -11.45 -3.69
C SER A 109 10.68 -11.56 -5.22
N GLY A 110 10.21 -10.53 -5.95
CA GLY A 110 10.15 -10.53 -7.41
C GLY A 110 8.88 -11.07 -8.02
N ALA A 111 7.82 -11.27 -7.22
CA ALA A 111 6.55 -11.79 -7.72
C ALA A 111 5.74 -10.73 -8.49
N HIS A 112 4.79 -11.20 -9.30
CA HIS A 112 3.69 -10.38 -9.82
C HIS A 112 2.47 -10.59 -8.93
N VAL A 113 2.02 -9.55 -8.25
CA VAL A 113 0.99 -9.64 -7.22
C VAL A 113 -0.31 -8.97 -7.68
N TYR A 114 -1.43 -9.68 -7.57
CA TYR A 114 -2.77 -9.12 -7.66
C TYR A 114 -3.31 -8.96 -6.23
N ALA A 115 -3.27 -7.72 -5.73
CA ALA A 115 -3.64 -7.38 -4.36
C ALA A 115 -5.07 -6.83 -4.32
N VAL A 116 -5.94 -7.45 -3.53
CA VAL A 116 -7.38 -7.16 -3.49
C VAL A 116 -7.76 -6.61 -2.12
N GLU A 117 -8.26 -5.39 -2.08
CA GLU A 117 -8.67 -4.69 -0.87
C GLU A 117 -9.99 -3.94 -1.11
N PRO A 118 -11.06 -4.24 -0.35
CA PRO A 118 -12.36 -3.59 -0.55
C PRO A 118 -12.43 -2.15 -0.05
N ALA A 119 -11.68 -1.77 0.99
CA ALA A 119 -11.82 -0.46 1.60
C ALA A 119 -11.06 0.63 0.80
N PRO A 120 -11.74 1.66 0.27
CA PRO A 120 -11.08 2.67 -0.58
C PRO A 120 -9.91 3.38 0.10
N THR A 121 -10.08 3.76 1.37
CA THR A 121 -9.05 4.43 2.18
C THR A 121 -7.83 3.54 2.42
N THR A 122 -8.04 2.25 2.70
CA THR A 122 -6.96 1.28 2.86
C THR A 122 -6.27 0.99 1.52
N CYS A 123 -7.06 0.91 0.45
CA CYS A 123 -6.58 0.69 -0.92
C CYS A 123 -5.66 1.82 -1.40
N ASP A 124 -5.94 3.07 -1.02
CA ASP A 124 -5.04 4.20 -1.30
C ASP A 124 -3.69 4.05 -0.59
N LEU A 125 -3.68 3.59 0.67
CA LEU A 125 -2.43 3.30 1.40
C LEU A 125 -1.67 2.13 0.76
N LEU A 126 -2.36 1.07 0.36
CA LEU A 126 -1.80 -0.07 -0.38
C LEU A 126 -1.13 0.38 -1.68
N ARG A 127 -1.79 1.24 -2.47
CA ARG A 127 -1.22 1.81 -3.69
C ARG A 127 0.04 2.61 -3.39
N ILE A 128 0.01 3.50 -2.40
CA ILE A 128 1.20 4.28 -2.02
C ILE A 128 2.34 3.34 -1.62
N ASN A 129 2.07 2.36 -0.76
CA ASN A 129 3.08 1.43 -0.27
C ASN A 129 3.70 0.62 -1.40
N THR A 130 2.91 0.05 -2.31
CA THR A 130 3.41 -0.79 -3.41
C THR A 130 4.15 0.01 -4.48
N LEU A 131 3.75 1.27 -4.72
CA LEU A 131 4.45 2.19 -5.61
C LEU A 131 5.87 2.53 -5.10
N LEU A 132 6.07 2.62 -3.78
CA LEU A 132 7.38 2.91 -3.19
C LEU A 132 8.43 1.81 -3.47
N TYR A 133 7.98 0.58 -3.79
CA TYR A 133 8.85 -0.58 -4.05
C TYR A 133 8.67 -1.18 -5.46
N ALA A 134 8.05 -0.43 -6.38
CA ALA A 134 7.74 -0.89 -7.75
C ALA A 134 8.93 -1.39 -8.58
N GLN A 135 10.17 -1.08 -8.18
CA GLN A 135 11.38 -1.56 -8.85
C GLN A 135 11.70 -3.05 -8.57
N GLN A 136 11.10 -3.66 -7.55
CA GLN A 136 11.41 -5.05 -7.15
C GLN A 136 10.41 -6.07 -7.68
N GLY A 137 9.22 -5.65 -8.09
CA GLY A 137 8.15 -6.52 -8.55
C GLY A 137 6.94 -5.71 -8.98
N GLN A 138 5.99 -6.36 -9.64
CA GLN A 138 4.79 -5.72 -10.16
C GLN A 138 3.60 -5.98 -9.25
N VAL A 139 2.82 -4.95 -8.98
CA VAL A 139 1.59 -5.08 -8.19
C VAL A 139 0.43 -4.46 -8.96
N THR A 140 -0.65 -5.22 -9.11
CA THR A 140 -1.95 -4.76 -9.58
C THR A 140 -2.88 -4.67 -8.37
N VAL A 141 -3.24 -3.45 -7.99
CA VAL A 141 -4.19 -3.21 -6.88
C VAL A 141 -5.62 -3.21 -7.42
N ILE A 142 -6.48 -4.04 -6.84
CA ILE A 142 -7.88 -4.22 -7.21
C ILE A 142 -8.74 -3.77 -6.03
N GLU A 143 -9.47 -2.67 -6.23
CA GLU A 143 -10.40 -2.12 -5.23
C GLU A 143 -11.74 -2.83 -5.30
N ALA A 144 -11.82 -3.99 -4.66
CA ALA A 144 -13.01 -4.82 -4.58
C ALA A 144 -12.87 -5.80 -3.40
N GLY A 145 -13.99 -6.34 -2.93
CA GLY A 145 -14.01 -7.55 -2.12
C GLY A 145 -14.09 -8.80 -2.99
N VAL A 146 -13.61 -9.93 -2.48
CA VAL A 146 -13.84 -11.24 -3.10
C VAL A 146 -14.89 -11.98 -2.28
N GLY A 147 -15.87 -12.60 -2.94
CA GLY A 147 -16.92 -13.36 -2.27
C GLY A 147 -17.59 -14.39 -3.18
N ALA A 148 -18.73 -14.94 -2.74
CA ALA A 148 -19.43 -16.01 -3.44
C ALA A 148 -20.06 -15.61 -4.80
N ARG A 149 -20.25 -14.30 -5.05
CA ARG A 149 -20.87 -13.78 -6.27
C ARG A 149 -20.35 -12.39 -6.64
N ASP A 150 -20.36 -12.09 -7.94
CA ASP A 150 -20.13 -10.73 -8.44
C ASP A 150 -21.30 -9.81 -8.03
N GLY A 151 -21.01 -8.54 -7.75
CA GLY A 151 -22.04 -7.55 -7.43
C GLY A 151 -21.52 -6.42 -6.55
N VAL A 152 -22.35 -5.97 -5.63
CA VAL A 152 -22.02 -4.95 -4.63
C VAL A 152 -22.32 -5.53 -3.25
N GLY A 153 -21.48 -5.23 -2.27
CA GLY A 153 -21.65 -5.62 -0.88
C GLY A 153 -21.57 -4.42 0.04
N MET A 154 -22.29 -4.46 1.16
CA MET A 154 -22.14 -3.47 2.22
C MET A 154 -20.94 -3.84 3.09
N PHE A 155 -19.89 -3.04 3.02
CA PHE A 155 -18.66 -3.24 3.77
C PHE A 155 -18.65 -2.37 5.02
N SER A 156 -18.29 -2.99 6.14
CA SER A 156 -18.16 -2.31 7.43
C SER A 156 -16.69 -2.00 7.70
N TYR A 157 -16.31 -0.74 7.55
CA TYR A 157 -14.95 -0.27 7.78
C TYR A 157 -14.74 0.14 9.25
N ASN A 158 -13.75 -0.48 9.89
CA ASN A 158 -13.32 -0.13 11.23
C ASN A 158 -12.10 0.78 11.18
N LYS A 159 -12.31 2.10 11.27
CA LYS A 159 -11.22 3.09 11.21
C LYS A 159 -10.17 2.96 12.33
N TRP A 160 -10.51 2.32 13.44
CA TRP A 160 -9.60 2.14 14.58
C TRP A 160 -8.78 0.87 14.44
N SER A 161 -9.38 -0.15 13.83
CA SER A 161 -8.71 -1.39 13.48
C SER A 161 -9.03 -1.80 12.05
N PRO A 162 -8.41 -1.13 11.04
CA PRO A 162 -8.68 -1.41 9.63
C PRO A 162 -8.54 -2.88 9.25
N SER A 163 -7.60 -3.62 9.85
CA SER A 163 -7.44 -5.07 9.59
C SER A 163 -8.63 -5.92 10.05
N ARG A 164 -9.50 -5.40 10.92
CA ARG A 164 -10.70 -6.07 11.43
C ARG A 164 -11.97 -5.51 10.78
N SER A 165 -11.86 -5.08 9.53
CA SER A 165 -12.99 -4.63 8.70
C SER A 165 -13.52 -5.80 7.88
N GLY A 166 -14.83 -5.83 7.59
CA GLY A 166 -15.44 -7.00 6.96
C GLY A 166 -16.89 -6.81 6.55
N PHE A 167 -17.51 -7.92 6.11
CA PHE A 167 -18.90 -7.98 5.69
C PHE A 167 -19.76 -8.57 6.83
N TYR A 168 -20.13 -7.74 7.80
CA TYR A 168 -20.98 -8.13 8.94
C TYR A 168 -22.47 -8.06 8.59
N HIS A 169 -23.30 -8.94 9.16
CA HIS A 169 -24.72 -9.01 8.81
C HIS A 169 -25.56 -7.94 9.53
N ASP A 170 -25.23 -7.64 10.79
CA ASP A 170 -25.92 -6.58 11.55
C ASP A 170 -25.03 -5.89 12.59
N LEU A 171 -25.60 -4.89 13.28
CA LEU A 171 -24.92 -4.14 14.34
C LEU A 171 -24.59 -4.98 15.58
N ARG A 172 -25.30 -6.09 15.81
CA ARG A 172 -25.02 -6.98 16.95
C ARG A 172 -23.75 -7.78 16.68
N ASP A 173 -23.51 -8.22 15.45
CA ASP A 173 -22.26 -8.87 15.08
C ASP A 173 -21.06 -7.94 15.33
N GLN A 174 -21.18 -6.67 14.96
CA GLN A 174 -20.14 -5.66 15.21
C GLN A 174 -19.91 -5.42 16.71
N GLN A 175 -20.99 -5.29 17.48
CA GLN A 175 -20.91 -5.11 18.94
C GLN A 175 -20.32 -6.33 19.64
N GLN A 176 -20.71 -7.53 19.23
CA GLN A 176 -20.19 -8.78 19.77
C GLN A 176 -18.70 -8.92 19.47
N TYR A 177 -18.28 -8.60 18.25
CA TYR A 177 -16.87 -8.57 17.88
C TYR A 177 -16.05 -7.62 18.78
N VAL A 178 -16.56 -6.40 19.04
CA VAL A 178 -15.91 -5.44 19.93
C VAL A 178 -15.82 -5.97 21.36
N MET A 179 -16.90 -6.55 21.89
CA MET A 179 -16.92 -7.14 23.23
C MET A 179 -15.94 -8.31 23.36
N ASP A 180 -15.97 -9.25 22.42
CA ASP A 180 -15.07 -10.40 22.42
C ASP A 180 -13.60 -9.97 22.32
N SER A 181 -13.33 -8.90 21.57
CA SER A 181 -11.98 -8.33 21.44
C SER A 181 -11.51 -7.68 22.76
N GLN A 182 -12.40 -6.97 23.47
CA GLN A 182 -12.09 -6.40 24.78
C GLN A 182 -11.78 -7.50 25.82
N ASP A 183 -12.59 -8.55 25.85
CA ASP A 183 -12.40 -9.69 26.76
C ASP A 183 -11.08 -10.43 26.47
N ARG A 184 -10.75 -10.62 25.18
CA ARG A 184 -9.47 -11.21 24.76
C ARG A 184 -8.28 -10.37 25.19
N MET A 185 -8.31 -9.04 25.02
CA MET A 185 -7.23 -8.18 25.52
C MET A 185 -7.06 -8.29 27.02
N ALA A 186 -8.16 -8.29 27.77
CA ALA A 186 -8.12 -8.41 29.22
C ALA A 186 -7.42 -9.72 29.64
N GLN A 187 -7.70 -10.83 28.94
CA GLN A 187 -7.03 -12.11 29.16
C GLN A 187 -5.55 -12.10 28.78
N MET A 188 -5.20 -11.55 27.61
CA MET A 188 -3.80 -11.43 27.18
C MET A 188 -2.99 -10.58 28.17
N ARG A 189 -3.55 -9.45 28.62
CA ARG A 189 -2.95 -8.58 29.63
C ARG A 189 -2.64 -9.33 30.93
N GLN A 190 -3.55 -10.20 31.38
CA GLN A 190 -3.35 -11.01 32.59
C GLN A 190 -2.25 -12.08 32.43
N ARG A 191 -2.02 -12.56 31.20
CA ARG A 191 -1.02 -13.59 30.89
C ARG A 191 0.38 -13.02 30.63
N LEU A 192 0.51 -11.71 30.43
CA LEU A 192 1.82 -11.08 30.20
C LEU A 192 2.74 -11.19 31.43
N PRO A 193 4.00 -11.60 31.25
CA PRO A 193 4.98 -11.66 32.32
C PRO A 193 5.30 -10.25 32.85
N SER A 194 5.72 -10.15 34.11
CA SER A 194 5.95 -8.87 34.81
C SER A 194 6.97 -7.94 34.14
N GLY A 195 7.80 -8.44 33.21
CA GLY A 195 8.80 -7.66 32.46
C GLY A 195 8.36 -7.16 31.08
N ALA A 196 7.14 -7.50 30.61
CA ALA A 196 6.63 -7.16 29.29
C ALA A 196 5.96 -5.77 29.26
N ALA A 197 6.73 -4.72 29.60
CA ALA A 197 6.21 -3.36 29.73
C ALA A 197 5.73 -2.77 28.39
N PHE A 198 6.45 -3.04 27.30
CA PHE A 198 6.13 -2.56 25.96
C PHE A 198 4.86 -3.23 25.41
N GLU A 199 4.75 -4.55 25.57
CA GLU A 199 3.56 -5.31 25.17
C GLU A 199 2.32 -4.91 25.98
N ARG A 200 2.51 -4.59 27.26
CA ARG A 200 1.42 -4.09 28.11
C ARG A 200 0.95 -2.70 27.67
N GLU A 201 1.87 -1.82 27.32
CA GLU A 201 1.54 -0.50 26.76
C GLU A 201 0.80 -0.61 25.41
N LEU A 202 1.19 -1.55 24.55
CA LEU A 202 0.49 -1.84 23.30
C LEU A 202 -0.94 -2.36 23.53
N ILE A 203 -1.12 -3.30 24.46
CA ILE A 203 -2.44 -3.84 24.80
C ILE A 203 -3.35 -2.76 25.40
N ASP A 204 -2.82 -1.95 26.32
CA ASP A 204 -3.59 -0.89 26.98
C ASP A 204 -3.99 0.21 25.99
N GLY A 205 -3.09 0.62 25.09
CA GLY A 205 -3.41 1.56 24.00
C GLY A 205 -4.50 1.04 23.06
N TYR A 206 -4.51 -0.26 22.77
CA TYR A 206 -5.55 -0.87 21.95
C TYR A 206 -6.89 -1.01 22.68
N ALA A 207 -6.88 -1.38 23.96
CA ALA A 207 -8.08 -1.42 24.78
C ALA A 207 -8.72 -0.02 24.90
N ASP A 208 -7.90 1.03 25.04
CA ASP A 208 -8.36 2.42 25.07
C ASP A 208 -8.97 2.86 23.73
N GLU A 209 -8.33 2.54 22.60
CA GLU A 209 -8.85 2.87 21.27
C GLU A 209 -10.14 2.10 20.95
N LEU A 210 -10.21 0.81 21.29
CA LEU A 210 -11.39 -0.01 21.15
C LEU A 210 -12.52 0.46 22.10
N SER A 211 -12.20 0.94 23.30
CA SER A 211 -13.20 1.53 24.22
C SER A 211 -13.71 2.88 23.72
N ARG A 212 -12.87 3.67 23.04
CA ARG A 212 -13.28 4.89 22.32
C ARG A 212 -14.08 4.58 21.05
N SER A 213 -14.03 3.35 20.55
CA SER A 213 -14.73 2.89 19.35
C SER A 213 -16.24 2.67 19.53
N GLY A 214 -16.89 3.28 20.54
CA GLY A 214 -18.36 3.31 20.68
C GLY A 214 -19.15 3.91 19.48
N ALA A 215 -18.50 4.13 18.34
CA ALA A 215 -19.05 4.53 17.07
C ALA A 215 -19.10 3.32 16.10
N LEU A 216 -20.27 3.12 15.47
CA LEU A 216 -20.55 2.09 14.47
C LEU A 216 -19.47 2.05 13.36
N PHE A 217 -19.18 0.86 12.84
CA PHE A 217 -18.32 0.71 11.66
C PHE A 217 -18.90 1.54 10.50
N GLU A 218 -18.03 2.26 9.81
CA GLU A 218 -18.44 3.10 8.69
C GLU A 218 -18.89 2.18 7.55
N GLN A 219 -20.15 2.31 7.15
CA GLN A 219 -20.74 1.47 6.12
C GLN A 219 -20.48 2.10 4.75
N SER A 220 -19.95 1.30 3.82
CA SER A 220 -19.73 1.73 2.44
C SER A 220 -20.08 0.60 1.48
N GLU A 221 -20.72 0.94 0.36
CA GLU A 221 -20.94 0.00 -0.72
C GLU A 221 -19.63 -0.20 -1.50
N VAL A 222 -19.20 -1.44 -1.63
CA VAL A 222 -17.98 -1.81 -2.36
C VAL A 222 -18.29 -2.83 -3.44
N GLN A 223 -17.48 -2.83 -4.50
CA GLN A 223 -17.59 -3.83 -5.57
C GLN A 223 -17.20 -5.21 -5.03
N LEU A 224 -17.93 -6.23 -5.45
CA LEU A 224 -17.64 -7.64 -5.17
C LEU A 224 -17.38 -8.39 -6.46
N MET A 225 -16.43 -9.32 -6.40
CA MET A 225 -16.20 -10.30 -7.45
C MET A 225 -15.94 -11.69 -6.89
N THR A 226 -16.23 -12.72 -7.67
CA THR A 226 -15.76 -14.07 -7.38
C THR A 226 -14.27 -14.21 -7.68
N LEU A 227 -13.61 -15.19 -7.04
CA LEU A 227 -12.24 -15.56 -7.40
C LEU A 227 -12.13 -15.93 -8.89
N ARG A 228 -13.14 -16.60 -9.45
CA ARG A 228 -13.23 -16.87 -10.89
C ARG A 228 -13.18 -15.58 -11.72
N SER A 229 -14.02 -14.60 -11.40
CA SER A 229 -14.06 -13.31 -12.11
C SER A 229 -12.74 -12.57 -12.01
N LEU A 230 -12.10 -12.59 -10.84
CA LEU A 230 -10.76 -12.02 -10.65
C LEU A 230 -9.75 -12.67 -11.60
N LEU A 231 -9.69 -14.00 -11.64
CA LEU A 231 -8.75 -14.74 -12.50
C LEU A 231 -9.00 -14.46 -13.98
N ARG A 232 -10.27 -14.41 -14.40
CA ARG A 232 -10.64 -14.20 -15.81
C ARG A 232 -10.41 -12.77 -16.28
N ARG A 233 -10.84 -11.76 -15.50
CA ARG A 233 -10.71 -10.33 -15.86
C ARG A 233 -9.24 -9.91 -15.98
N ASN A 234 -8.38 -10.49 -15.15
CA ASN A 234 -6.94 -10.23 -15.15
C ASN A 234 -6.13 -11.23 -15.99
N GLN A 235 -6.80 -12.13 -16.72
CA GLN A 235 -6.16 -13.12 -17.60
C GLN A 235 -5.12 -14.01 -16.87
N ILE A 236 -5.37 -14.31 -15.60
CA ILE A 236 -4.47 -15.08 -14.74
C ILE A 236 -4.59 -16.56 -15.09
N ALA A 237 -3.63 -17.08 -15.85
CA ALA A 237 -3.59 -18.48 -16.27
C ALA A 237 -3.19 -19.44 -15.13
N ARG A 238 -2.47 -18.94 -14.12
CA ARG A 238 -1.87 -19.71 -13.03
C ARG A 238 -1.69 -18.83 -11.80
N VAL A 239 -1.86 -19.41 -10.61
CA VAL A 239 -1.60 -18.77 -9.33
C VAL A 239 -0.62 -19.64 -8.57
N ASP A 240 0.61 -19.14 -8.41
CA ASP A 240 1.68 -19.79 -7.66
C ASP A 240 1.40 -19.79 -6.16
N LEU A 241 0.79 -18.71 -5.67
CA LEU A 241 0.39 -18.57 -4.28
C LEU A 241 -0.89 -17.74 -4.18
N LEU A 242 -1.94 -18.37 -3.64
CA LEU A 242 -3.18 -17.71 -3.25
C LEU A 242 -3.13 -17.43 -1.74
N LYS A 243 -3.15 -16.16 -1.33
CA LYS A 243 -3.38 -15.77 0.06
C LYS A 243 -4.84 -15.36 0.22
N VAL A 244 -5.51 -15.92 1.23
CA VAL A 244 -6.87 -15.53 1.62
C VAL A 244 -6.87 -15.25 3.11
N ASP A 245 -7.12 -14.00 3.45
CA ASP A 245 -7.12 -13.52 4.83
C ASP A 245 -8.15 -12.41 4.91
N VAL A 246 -9.38 -12.84 5.16
CA VAL A 246 -10.58 -12.01 5.17
C VAL A 246 -11.43 -12.44 6.35
N GLU A 247 -12.15 -11.51 6.95
CA GLU A 247 -12.96 -11.76 8.13
C GLU A 247 -14.24 -12.57 7.77
N GLY A 248 -14.15 -13.90 7.81
CA GLY A 248 -15.28 -14.83 7.80
C GLY A 248 -15.86 -15.23 6.44
N MET A 249 -15.27 -14.77 5.33
CA MET A 249 -15.72 -15.06 3.94
C MET A 249 -14.86 -16.12 3.23
N GLU A 250 -13.97 -16.80 3.94
CA GLU A 250 -12.94 -17.67 3.35
C GLU A 250 -13.55 -18.84 2.59
N PHE A 251 -14.48 -19.56 3.21
CA PHE A 251 -15.14 -20.70 2.59
C PHE A 251 -15.99 -20.28 1.38
N ASP A 252 -16.68 -19.14 1.47
CA ASP A 252 -17.49 -18.59 0.39
C ASP A 252 -16.65 -18.21 -0.83
N ILE A 253 -15.46 -17.63 -0.62
CA ILE A 253 -14.50 -17.32 -1.68
C ILE A 253 -14.02 -18.61 -2.36
N LEU A 254 -13.60 -19.60 -1.57
CA LEU A 254 -12.99 -20.82 -2.10
C LEU A 254 -14.05 -21.71 -2.79
N SER A 255 -15.22 -21.89 -2.19
CA SER A 255 -16.28 -22.76 -2.71
C SER A 255 -16.94 -22.23 -3.97
N ALA A 256 -16.85 -20.92 -4.23
CA ALA A 256 -17.32 -20.31 -5.47
C ALA A 256 -16.37 -20.50 -6.66
N LEU A 257 -15.16 -21.05 -6.45
CA LEU A 257 -14.24 -21.36 -7.54
C LEU A 257 -14.65 -22.69 -8.21
N PRO A 258 -14.95 -22.71 -9.52
CA PRO A 258 -15.30 -23.94 -10.22
C PRO A 258 -14.14 -24.93 -10.29
N ASP A 259 -14.46 -26.23 -10.33
CA ASP A 259 -13.48 -27.33 -10.39
C ASP A 259 -12.43 -27.14 -11.50
N GLU A 260 -12.83 -26.64 -12.67
CA GLU A 260 -11.89 -26.44 -13.78
C GLU A 260 -10.82 -25.38 -13.52
N ASP A 261 -11.11 -24.39 -12.66
CA ASP A 261 -10.19 -23.28 -12.37
C ASP A 261 -9.30 -23.58 -11.15
N TRP A 262 -9.62 -24.58 -10.32
CA TRP A 262 -8.77 -25.02 -9.20
C TRP A 262 -7.38 -25.52 -9.63
N LEU A 263 -7.26 -26.07 -10.84
CA LEU A 263 -5.96 -26.51 -11.40
C LEU A 263 -4.97 -25.35 -11.56
N ARG A 264 -5.45 -24.10 -11.58
CA ARG A 264 -4.60 -22.91 -11.65
C ARG A 264 -3.87 -22.66 -10.33
N ILE A 265 -4.44 -23.03 -9.19
CA ILE A 265 -3.90 -22.76 -7.85
C ILE A 265 -2.86 -23.81 -7.48
N GLN A 266 -1.62 -23.39 -7.28
CA GLN A 266 -0.50 -24.29 -6.95
C GLN A 266 -0.27 -24.41 -5.44
N GLN A 267 -0.36 -23.28 -4.75
CA GLN A 267 -0.20 -23.17 -3.30
C GLN A 267 -1.26 -22.20 -2.77
N ALA A 268 -1.68 -22.40 -1.52
CA ALA A 268 -2.54 -21.47 -0.82
C ALA A 268 -2.14 -21.31 0.65
N VAL A 269 -2.29 -20.09 1.16
CA VAL A 269 -2.20 -19.74 2.57
C VAL A 269 -3.52 -19.08 2.94
N VAL A 270 -4.30 -19.73 3.79
CA VAL A 270 -5.66 -19.30 4.13
C VAL A 270 -5.75 -19.11 5.63
N GLU A 271 -6.04 -17.91 6.10
CA GLU A 271 -6.39 -17.66 7.51
C GLU A 271 -7.89 -17.80 7.66
N VAL A 272 -8.33 -18.70 8.54
CA VAL A 272 -9.74 -19.03 8.75
C VAL A 272 -10.17 -18.52 10.12
N HIS A 273 -11.12 -17.58 10.15
CA HIS A 273 -11.54 -16.84 11.34
C HIS A 273 -12.66 -17.51 12.16
N SER A 274 -12.77 -18.85 12.10
CA SER A 274 -13.71 -19.62 12.93
C SER A 274 -13.39 -21.12 12.91
N PRO A 275 -13.49 -21.82 14.07
CA PRO A 275 -13.40 -23.28 14.10
C PRO A 275 -14.43 -23.98 13.20
N ALA A 276 -15.59 -23.37 12.98
CA ALA A 276 -16.65 -23.94 12.14
C ALA A 276 -16.30 -23.96 10.65
N LEU A 277 -15.40 -23.08 10.20
CA LEU A 277 -14.98 -22.97 8.80
C LEU A 277 -13.75 -23.82 8.48
N LEU A 278 -13.00 -24.27 9.50
CA LEU A 278 -11.75 -25.01 9.32
C LEU A 278 -11.93 -26.31 8.53
N ASP A 279 -12.78 -27.21 9.00
CA ASP A 279 -12.99 -28.52 8.36
C ASP A 279 -13.55 -28.40 6.93
N PRO A 280 -14.55 -27.54 6.65
CA PRO A 280 -15.00 -27.27 5.29
C PRO A 280 -13.89 -26.79 4.35
N CYS A 281 -13.07 -25.82 4.78
CA CYS A 281 -11.96 -25.31 3.97
C CYS A 281 -10.90 -26.40 3.71
N LEU A 282 -10.59 -27.23 4.71
CA LEU A 282 -9.64 -28.34 4.55
C LEU A 282 -10.15 -29.41 3.58
N ALA A 283 -11.43 -29.78 3.68
CA ALA A 283 -12.04 -30.74 2.78
C ALA A 283 -11.95 -30.24 1.33
N LEU A 284 -12.36 -29.00 1.09
CA LEU A 284 -12.32 -28.39 -0.23
C LEU A 284 -10.91 -28.36 -0.82
N LEU A 285 -9.91 -27.90 -0.06
CA LEU A 285 -8.51 -27.86 -0.54
C LEU A 285 -7.96 -29.26 -0.87
N ARG A 286 -8.32 -30.27 -0.07
CA ARG A 286 -7.86 -31.67 -0.28
C ARG A 286 -8.54 -32.33 -1.46
N ASP A 287 -9.85 -32.12 -1.61
CA ASP A 287 -10.63 -32.67 -2.72
C ASP A 287 -10.11 -32.16 -4.09
N HIS A 288 -9.55 -30.94 -4.11
CA HIS A 288 -8.91 -30.36 -5.29
C HIS A 288 -7.40 -30.65 -5.40
N GLY A 289 -6.88 -31.59 -4.60
CA GLY A 289 -5.54 -32.17 -4.74
C GLY A 289 -4.41 -31.38 -4.08
N LEU A 290 -4.70 -30.51 -3.11
CA LEU A 290 -3.68 -29.85 -2.31
C LEU A 290 -3.43 -30.61 -1.01
N ALA A 291 -2.16 -30.87 -0.69
CA ALA A 291 -1.76 -31.35 0.62
C ALA A 291 -1.80 -30.19 1.64
N THR A 292 -2.46 -30.40 2.78
CA THR A 292 -2.72 -29.34 3.77
C THR A 292 -1.95 -29.54 5.06
N LYS A 293 -1.45 -28.45 5.66
CA LYS A 293 -0.99 -28.33 7.05
C LYS A 293 -1.75 -27.20 7.74
N VAL A 294 -1.94 -27.30 9.04
CA VAL A 294 -2.74 -26.35 9.83
C VAL A 294 -1.97 -25.97 11.08
N GLU A 295 -2.05 -24.69 11.45
CA GLU A 295 -1.62 -24.19 12.74
C GLU A 295 -2.72 -23.35 13.38
N ALA A 296 -2.89 -23.49 14.69
CA ALA A 296 -3.71 -22.55 15.45
C ALA A 296 -2.98 -21.21 15.55
N ILE A 297 -3.69 -20.11 15.33
CA ILE A 297 -3.17 -18.76 15.54
C ILE A 297 -3.43 -18.40 16.99
N GLU A 298 -2.55 -18.88 17.88
CA GLU A 298 -2.69 -18.69 19.33
C GLU A 298 -2.59 -17.22 19.78
N ALA A 299 -2.09 -16.34 18.91
CA ALA A 299 -1.81 -14.94 19.23
C ALA A 299 -3.05 -14.14 19.67
N PHE A 300 -4.25 -14.51 19.21
CA PHE A 300 -5.48 -13.76 19.51
C PHE A 300 -6.54 -14.55 20.28
N GLY A 301 -6.38 -15.87 20.44
CA GLY A 301 -7.30 -16.71 21.21
C GLY A 301 -8.74 -16.72 20.68
N ASP A 302 -8.97 -16.28 19.44
CA ASP A 302 -10.26 -16.19 18.75
C ASP A 302 -10.64 -17.48 18.00
N GLY A 303 -9.79 -18.49 18.04
CA GLY A 303 -10.01 -19.74 17.32
C GLY A 303 -9.74 -19.61 15.82
N SER A 304 -8.91 -18.65 15.42
CA SER A 304 -8.40 -18.57 14.04
C SER A 304 -7.33 -19.62 13.77
N TYR A 305 -7.29 -20.08 12.52
CA TYR A 305 -6.34 -21.09 12.04
C TYR A 305 -5.68 -20.66 10.76
N GLN A 306 -4.37 -20.91 10.65
CA GLN A 306 -3.66 -20.79 9.39
C GLN A 306 -3.61 -22.15 8.70
N ILE A 307 -4.16 -22.23 7.49
CA ILE A 307 -4.02 -23.38 6.59
C ILE A 307 -2.93 -23.08 5.56
N TYR A 308 -1.98 -24.00 5.42
CA TYR A 308 -0.98 -24.03 4.36
C TYR A 308 -1.31 -25.19 3.43
N ALA A 309 -1.53 -24.92 2.15
CA ALA A 309 -1.90 -25.92 1.15
C ALA A 309 -0.96 -25.86 -0.06
N ARG A 310 -0.56 -27.02 -0.58
CA ARG A 310 0.37 -27.12 -1.71
C ARG A 310 0.08 -28.36 -2.55
N ARG A 311 0.10 -28.21 -3.88
CA ARG A 311 0.08 -29.37 -4.79
C ARG A 311 1.37 -30.18 -4.62
N PRO A 312 1.30 -31.51 -4.40
CA PRO A 312 2.49 -32.33 -4.19
C PRO A 312 3.53 -32.22 -5.31
N ASP A 313 3.06 -32.16 -6.57
CA ASP A 313 3.91 -32.12 -7.76
C ASP A 313 4.38 -30.71 -8.15
N TYR A 314 3.97 -29.68 -7.40
CA TYR A 314 4.43 -28.32 -7.64
C TYR A 314 5.94 -28.22 -7.38
N SER A 315 6.68 -27.77 -8.38
CA SER A 315 8.10 -27.42 -8.26
C SER A 315 8.21 -25.92 -8.44
N ALA A 316 8.72 -25.23 -7.42
CA ALA A 316 8.90 -23.78 -7.46
C ALA A 316 9.80 -23.41 -8.64
N HIS A 317 9.46 -22.35 -9.36
CA HIS A 317 10.35 -21.80 -10.36
C HIS A 317 11.52 -21.13 -9.65
N ILE A 318 12.73 -21.67 -9.82
CA ILE A 318 13.94 -21.00 -9.36
C ILE A 318 14.33 -19.99 -10.44
N ALA A 319 13.65 -18.83 -10.45
CA ALA A 319 14.22 -17.67 -11.11
C ALA A 319 15.44 -17.20 -10.30
N PRO A 320 16.51 -16.68 -10.95
CA PRO A 320 17.63 -16.11 -10.22
C PRO A 320 17.12 -15.03 -9.27
N ALA A 321 17.53 -15.11 -8.00
CA ALA A 321 17.13 -14.13 -6.99
C ALA A 321 17.42 -12.72 -7.53
N LEU A 322 16.39 -11.87 -7.55
CA LEU A 322 16.61 -10.46 -7.79
C LEU A 322 17.57 -9.96 -6.71
N ALA A 323 18.53 -9.11 -7.11
CA ALA A 323 19.39 -8.45 -6.14
C ALA A 323 18.49 -7.71 -5.15
N GLN A 324 18.48 -8.12 -3.89
CA GLN A 324 17.75 -7.42 -2.84
C GLN A 324 18.28 -6.00 -2.78
N SER A 325 17.53 -5.02 -3.30
CA SER A 325 17.89 -3.63 -3.07
C SER A 325 17.61 -3.34 -1.62
N GLN A 326 18.61 -2.80 -0.92
CA GLN A 326 18.45 -2.46 0.48
C GLN A 326 17.31 -1.44 0.61
N PRO A 327 16.43 -1.61 1.60
CA PRO A 327 15.39 -0.63 1.85
C PRO A 327 15.98 0.76 2.04
N MET A 328 15.42 1.73 1.32
CA MET A 328 15.94 3.10 1.29
C MET A 328 15.49 3.83 2.56
N PRO A 329 16.43 4.37 3.37
CA PRO A 329 16.07 5.07 4.59
C PRO A 329 15.27 6.33 4.29
N ILE A 330 14.30 6.64 5.16
CA ILE A 330 13.63 7.95 5.15
C ILE A 330 14.64 9.05 5.47
N LEU A 331 14.55 10.17 4.75
CA LEU A 331 15.32 11.36 5.03
C LEU A 331 14.88 11.93 6.39
N THR A 332 15.84 12.19 7.27
CA THR A 332 15.59 12.77 8.59
C THR A 332 16.24 14.14 8.72
N VAL A 333 15.69 14.99 9.58
CA VAL A 333 16.31 16.25 9.96
C VAL A 333 17.72 16.00 10.50
N HIS A 334 17.90 14.96 11.31
CA HIS A 334 19.21 14.57 11.82
C HIS A 334 20.24 14.29 10.71
N ALA A 335 19.84 13.60 9.63
CA ALA A 335 20.73 13.35 8.49
C ALA A 335 21.14 14.66 7.79
N LEU A 336 20.22 15.61 7.63
CA LEU A 336 20.50 16.94 7.08
C LEU A 336 21.43 17.75 8.00
N GLU A 337 21.24 17.67 9.32
CA GLU A 337 22.11 18.30 10.32
C GLU A 337 23.54 17.76 10.25
N GLN A 338 23.72 16.44 10.04
CA GLN A 338 25.07 15.87 9.87
C GLN A 338 25.76 16.41 8.60
N ILE A 339 25.02 16.60 7.51
CA ILE A 339 25.53 17.23 6.27
C ILE A 339 25.91 18.69 6.55
N ALA A 340 25.13 19.41 7.35
CA ALA A 340 25.34 20.83 7.68
C ALA A 340 26.44 21.08 8.71
N ARG A 341 26.77 20.10 9.55
CA ARG A 341 27.72 20.22 10.67
C ARG A 341 29.08 20.82 10.30
N PRO A 342 29.74 20.48 9.16
CA PRO A 342 31.02 21.08 8.78
C PRO A 342 30.93 22.59 8.49
N PHE A 343 29.75 23.10 8.13
CA PHE A 343 29.55 24.49 7.72
C PHE A 343 29.34 25.44 8.90
N LYS A 344 29.04 24.91 10.11
CA LYS A 344 28.85 25.69 11.35
C LYS A 344 27.84 26.84 11.22
N LEU A 345 26.78 26.62 10.43
CA LEU A 345 25.68 27.57 10.23
C LEU A 345 24.47 27.19 11.11
N PRO A 346 23.76 28.16 11.70
CA PRO A 346 22.48 27.90 12.36
C PRO A 346 21.39 27.73 11.28
N VAL A 347 21.11 26.48 10.90
CA VAL A 347 20.11 26.13 9.90
C VAL A 347 19.00 25.32 10.56
N GLU A 348 17.75 25.77 10.40
CA GLU A 348 16.55 24.99 10.69
C GLU A 348 16.13 24.23 9.43
N PHE A 349 16.01 22.91 9.50
CA PHE A 349 15.55 22.09 8.38
C PHE A 349 14.06 21.76 8.50
N ARG A 350 13.33 21.91 7.40
CA ARG A 350 11.95 21.44 7.24
C ARG A 350 11.90 20.49 6.06
N ILE A 351 11.50 19.24 6.29
CA ILE A 351 11.30 18.28 5.21
C ILE A 351 9.86 18.42 4.74
N LEU A 352 9.69 18.78 3.47
CA LEU A 352 8.37 18.94 2.87
C LEU A 352 7.89 17.61 2.29
N ASP A 353 6.58 17.40 2.27
CA ASP A 353 5.99 16.32 1.48
C ASP A 353 6.27 16.63 -0.01
N PRO A 354 6.89 15.71 -0.79
CA PRO A 354 7.14 15.93 -2.21
C PRO A 354 5.87 16.21 -3.01
N TYR A 355 4.72 15.81 -2.47
CA TYR A 355 3.45 16.14 -3.05
C TYR A 355 3.00 17.56 -2.63
N GLU A 356 3.25 18.09 -1.42
CA GLU A 356 2.71 19.40 -0.94
C GLU A 356 2.84 20.52 -1.98
N SER A 357 1.71 21.17 -2.30
CA SER A 357 1.65 22.20 -3.33
C SER A 357 2.60 23.35 -3.00
N LYS A 358 3.41 23.78 -3.97
CA LYS A 358 3.96 25.14 -4.01
C LYS A 358 2.77 26.12 -4.02
N SER A 359 2.27 26.53 -2.86
CA SER A 359 1.30 27.63 -2.76
C SER A 359 1.99 28.87 -2.21
N ALA A 360 1.67 30.01 -2.82
CA ALA A 360 2.06 31.38 -2.50
C ALA A 360 3.42 31.86 -3.02
N GLN A 361 3.54 32.05 -4.34
CA GLN A 361 4.06 33.30 -4.91
C GLN A 361 3.69 33.45 -6.40
N ASP A 362 2.99 34.53 -6.69
CA ASP A 362 2.79 35.26 -7.96
C ASP A 362 2.76 34.48 -9.29
N HIS A 363 1.60 34.44 -9.95
CA HIS A 363 1.52 34.64 -11.41
C HIS A 363 0.10 35.07 -11.83
N ASP A 364 0.03 35.98 -12.80
CA ASP A 364 -1.18 36.39 -13.51
C ASP A 364 -1.94 35.16 -14.05
N SER A 365 -3.06 34.83 -13.40
CA SER A 365 -3.85 33.63 -13.70
C SER A 365 -4.30 33.56 -15.16
N ALA A 366 -4.50 34.71 -15.83
CA ALA A 366 -4.90 34.74 -17.23
C ALA A 366 -3.75 34.31 -18.16
N ALA A 367 -2.54 34.81 -17.92
CA ALA A 367 -1.34 34.41 -18.67
C ALA A 367 -0.97 32.95 -18.40
N PHE A 368 -1.11 32.49 -17.14
CA PHE A 368 -0.87 31.09 -16.77
C PHE A 368 -1.84 30.16 -17.50
N LEU A 369 -3.14 30.45 -17.46
CA LEU A 369 -4.17 29.67 -18.16
C LEU A 369 -3.95 29.63 -19.68
N GLN A 370 -3.43 30.70 -20.30
CA GLN A 370 -3.08 30.69 -21.72
C GLN A 370 -1.83 29.85 -22.04
N SER A 371 -0.94 29.64 -21.07
CA SER A 371 0.31 28.87 -21.25
C SER A 371 0.14 27.35 -21.14
N ILE A 372 -0.96 26.85 -20.57
CA ILE A 372 -1.15 25.41 -20.27
C ILE A 372 -1.05 24.54 -21.52
N ARG A 373 -1.84 24.84 -22.55
CA ARG A 373 -1.90 24.02 -23.77
C ARG A 373 -0.56 23.94 -24.51
N PRO A 374 0.11 25.06 -24.85
CA PRO A 374 1.41 25.00 -25.53
C PRO A 374 2.46 24.17 -24.76
N LYS A 375 2.47 24.26 -23.43
CA LYS A 375 3.37 23.48 -22.57
C LYS A 375 3.05 21.99 -22.54
N LEU A 376 1.76 21.62 -22.53
CA LEU A 376 1.34 20.22 -22.64
C LEU A 376 1.67 19.63 -24.02
N GLU A 377 1.49 20.39 -25.10
CA GLU A 377 1.83 19.94 -26.46
C GLU A 377 3.33 19.71 -26.62
N LEU A 378 4.17 20.61 -26.07
CA LEU A 378 5.62 20.41 -25.99
C LEU A 378 5.98 19.18 -25.16
N MET A 379 5.35 19.00 -24.01
CA MET A 379 5.55 17.84 -23.15
C MET A 379 5.21 16.52 -23.85
N PHE A 380 4.14 16.47 -24.63
CA PHE A 380 3.77 15.29 -25.42
C PHE A 380 4.78 15.05 -26.56
N CYS A 381 5.25 16.11 -27.21
CA CYS A 381 6.34 15.99 -28.20
C CYS A 381 7.62 15.43 -27.58
N ASP A 382 7.98 15.87 -26.37
CA ASP A 382 9.18 15.42 -25.66
C ASP A 382 9.08 13.96 -25.22
N LEU A 383 7.91 13.54 -24.72
CA LEU A 383 7.71 12.20 -24.16
C LEU A 383 7.39 11.15 -25.22
N LEU A 384 6.63 11.51 -26.26
CA LEU A 384 6.09 10.56 -27.24
C LEU A 384 6.67 10.75 -28.65
N GLY A 385 7.31 11.88 -28.93
CA GLY A 385 7.84 12.25 -30.23
C GLY A 385 6.96 13.21 -31.04
N PRO A 386 7.51 13.85 -32.08
CA PRO A 386 6.81 14.85 -32.87
C PRO A 386 5.64 14.22 -33.67
N GLY A 387 4.41 14.67 -33.39
CA GLY A 387 3.20 14.22 -34.08
C GLY A 387 2.14 13.57 -33.16
N HIS A 388 2.50 13.26 -31.92
CA HIS A 388 1.63 12.54 -30.97
C HIS A 388 0.85 13.44 -29.99
N THR A 389 0.68 14.73 -30.31
CA THR A 389 -0.03 15.69 -29.44
C THR A 389 -1.55 15.49 -29.37
N ARG A 390 -2.09 14.62 -30.23
CA ARG A 390 -3.52 14.26 -30.27
C ARG A 390 -3.81 12.86 -29.75
N ASP A 391 -2.75 12.10 -29.45
CA ASP A 391 -2.87 10.74 -29.00
C ASP A 391 -3.15 10.71 -27.49
N ASP A 392 -3.80 9.66 -27.02
CA ASP A 392 -3.81 9.35 -25.60
C ASP A 392 -2.42 8.86 -25.21
N PHE A 393 -1.82 9.48 -24.19
CA PHE A 393 -0.48 9.12 -23.70
C PHE A 393 -0.34 7.62 -23.44
N MET A 394 -1.39 6.97 -22.96
CA MET A 394 -1.37 5.53 -22.67
C MET A 394 -1.40 4.62 -23.90
N THR A 395 -1.61 5.15 -25.10
CA THR A 395 -1.48 4.37 -26.34
C THR A 395 -0.02 4.12 -26.74
N HIS A 396 0.91 4.92 -26.19
CA HIS A 396 2.36 4.82 -26.44
C HIS A 396 3.15 4.45 -25.18
N ALA A 397 2.57 4.63 -24.00
CA ALA A 397 3.10 4.12 -22.75
C ALA A 397 3.03 2.58 -22.70
N THR A 398 4.05 1.97 -22.08
CA THR A 398 4.12 0.52 -21.90
C THR A 398 3.79 0.09 -20.48
N SER A 399 3.66 1.05 -19.55
CA SER A 399 3.41 0.76 -18.14
C SER A 399 2.75 1.93 -17.38
N THR A 400 2.23 1.63 -16.20
CA THR A 400 1.76 2.62 -15.21
C THR A 400 2.87 3.55 -14.71
N GLN A 401 4.14 3.18 -14.89
CA GLN A 401 5.30 4.02 -14.56
C GLN A 401 5.39 5.23 -15.50
N ASP A 402 4.91 5.09 -16.74
CA ASP A 402 4.87 6.20 -17.70
C ASP A 402 3.81 7.24 -17.30
N LEU A 403 2.70 6.82 -16.66
CA LEU A 403 1.75 7.75 -16.05
C LEU A 403 2.36 8.55 -14.91
N PHE A 404 3.27 7.95 -14.16
CA PHE A 404 4.03 8.67 -13.14
C PHE A 404 4.98 9.68 -13.76
N VAL A 405 5.65 9.34 -14.88
CA VAL A 405 6.48 10.28 -15.64
C VAL A 405 5.63 11.45 -16.13
N LEU A 406 4.45 11.18 -16.71
CA LEU A 406 3.51 12.21 -17.14
C LEU A 406 3.05 13.09 -15.97
N ALA A 407 2.59 12.48 -14.87
CA ALA A 407 2.12 13.20 -13.69
C ALA A 407 3.23 14.04 -13.03
N SER A 408 4.44 13.48 -12.96
CA SER A 408 5.63 14.19 -12.46
C SER A 408 6.00 15.35 -13.37
N ARG A 409 5.94 15.17 -14.69
CA ARG A 409 6.25 16.23 -15.66
C ARG A 409 5.21 17.35 -15.62
N VAL A 410 3.93 17.02 -15.49
CA VAL A 410 2.84 17.97 -15.26
C VAL A 410 3.04 18.74 -13.95
N TYR A 411 3.42 18.05 -12.87
CA TYR A 411 3.71 18.71 -11.60
C TYR A 411 4.94 19.63 -11.68
N GLN A 412 6.01 19.20 -12.36
CA GLN A 412 7.20 20.02 -12.58
C GLN A 412 6.90 21.29 -13.39
N GLU A 413 6.08 21.16 -14.42
CA GLU A 413 5.79 22.25 -15.37
C GLU A 413 4.77 23.26 -14.82
N PHE A 414 3.78 22.78 -14.07
CA PHE A 414 2.62 23.59 -13.66
C PHE A 414 2.47 23.75 -12.14
N ALA A 415 3.22 23.00 -11.32
CA ALA A 415 3.01 22.91 -9.86
C ALA A 415 1.57 22.51 -9.47
N LEU A 416 0.89 21.80 -10.36
CA LEU A 416 -0.47 21.29 -10.18
C LEU A 416 -0.44 19.77 -10.12
N ARG A 417 -1.09 19.21 -9.10
CA ARG A 417 -1.25 17.76 -8.99
C ARG A 417 -2.46 17.34 -9.81
N LEU A 418 -2.29 16.36 -10.69
CA LEU A 418 -3.43 15.72 -11.32
C LEU A 418 -4.24 14.95 -10.25
N PRO A 419 -5.57 15.08 -10.21
CA PRO A 419 -6.39 14.33 -9.26
C PRO A 419 -6.20 12.84 -9.47
N LEU A 420 -6.18 12.08 -8.38
CA LEU A 420 -6.03 10.63 -8.46
C LEU A 420 -7.12 10.01 -9.33
N ALA A 421 -8.37 10.45 -9.20
CA ALA A 421 -9.47 10.01 -10.07
C ALA A 421 -9.17 10.19 -11.57
N PHE A 422 -8.50 11.27 -11.95
CA PHE A 422 -8.09 11.50 -13.35
C PHE A 422 -6.92 10.59 -13.74
N LEU A 423 -5.92 10.45 -12.87
CA LEU A 423 -4.80 9.52 -13.08
C LEU A 423 -5.25 8.07 -13.21
N MET A 424 -6.42 7.72 -12.67
CA MET A 424 -6.98 6.37 -12.70
C MET A 424 -7.90 6.09 -13.89
N THR A 425 -8.47 7.12 -14.53
CA THR A 425 -9.53 6.94 -15.54
C THR A 425 -9.18 7.49 -16.92
N GLY A 426 -8.22 8.42 -17.02
CA GLY A 426 -7.91 9.10 -18.27
C GLY A 426 -9.15 9.75 -18.90
N PRO A 427 -9.21 9.89 -20.24
CA PRO A 427 -8.12 9.65 -21.19
C PRO A 427 -6.98 10.65 -20.99
N TYR A 428 -5.74 10.25 -21.25
CA TYR A 428 -4.53 11.06 -20.98
C TYR A 428 -4.11 11.84 -22.23
N THR A 429 -5.04 12.62 -22.77
CA THR A 429 -4.79 13.51 -23.91
C THR A 429 -4.42 14.90 -23.44
N VAL A 430 -3.80 15.70 -24.32
CA VAL A 430 -3.57 17.13 -24.07
C VAL A 430 -4.85 17.86 -23.66
N ASP A 431 -5.98 17.55 -24.31
CA ASP A 431 -7.27 18.18 -24.03
C ASP A 431 -7.81 17.85 -22.63
N SER A 432 -7.73 16.58 -22.24
CA SER A 432 -8.17 16.11 -20.92
C SER A 432 -7.29 16.68 -19.81
N LEU A 433 -5.97 16.67 -20.00
CA LEU A 433 -5.02 17.27 -19.07
C LEU A 433 -5.25 18.77 -18.93
N GLU A 434 -5.44 19.48 -20.04
CA GLU A 434 -5.74 20.91 -20.00
C GLU A 434 -7.02 21.18 -19.22
N LYS A 435 -8.09 20.42 -19.46
CA LYS A 435 -9.37 20.58 -18.76
C LYS A 435 -9.21 20.40 -17.25
N VAL A 436 -8.48 19.39 -16.82
CA VAL A 436 -8.20 19.12 -15.40
C VAL A 436 -7.35 20.24 -14.79
N LEU A 437 -6.27 20.64 -15.46
CA LEU A 437 -5.38 21.69 -14.94
C LEU A 437 -6.09 23.04 -14.86
N ARG A 438 -6.93 23.39 -15.85
CA ARG A 438 -7.76 24.60 -15.80
C ARG A 438 -8.76 24.54 -14.65
N GLY A 439 -9.42 23.40 -14.43
CA GLY A 439 -10.31 23.20 -13.28
C GLY A 439 -9.60 23.43 -11.96
N LEU A 440 -8.42 22.83 -11.79
CA LEU A 440 -7.59 23.00 -10.60
C LEU A 440 -7.11 24.44 -10.37
N VAL A 441 -6.92 25.23 -11.42
CA VAL A 441 -6.58 26.65 -11.31
C VAL A 441 -7.80 27.47 -10.92
N LEU A 442 -8.95 27.20 -11.54
CA LEU A 442 -10.20 27.91 -11.25
C LEU A 442 -10.74 27.62 -9.85
N ASP A 443 -10.58 26.40 -9.35
CA ASP A 443 -10.92 26.03 -7.96
C ASP A 443 -10.01 26.71 -6.92
N ARG A 444 -8.88 27.29 -7.36
CA ARG A 444 -7.92 28.02 -6.53
C ARG A 444 -8.04 29.55 -6.63
N MET A 445 -8.89 30.06 -7.54
CA MET A 445 -9.24 31.48 -7.67
C MET A 445 -10.51 31.78 -6.90
#